data_AF-A0A936BLV4-F1
#
_entry.id   AF-A0A936BLV4-F1
#
_cell.length_a   1.000
_cell.length_b   1.000
_cell.length_c   1.000
_cell.angle_alpha   90.00
_cell.angle_beta   90.00
_cell.angle_gamma   90.00
#
_symmetry.space_group_name_H-M   'P 1'
#
loop_
_entity.id
_entity.type
_entity.pdbx_description
1 polymer ?
#
loop_
_entity_poly.entity_id
_entity_poly.type
_entity_poly.pdbx_seq_one_letter_code
_entity_poly.pdbx_strand_id
1 'polypeptide(L)'
;MGAPYLTVHRADLQRALAGAVEDSPSIGMLLGAAVEKATTGSDGVRLTTAEGEFAAGLLIAADGVRSDLRALLSPESRQTDRPHLGV
;
A
#
# COMPACT_ATOMS: atom_id res chain seq x y z
N MET A 1 9.43 9.72 28.60
CA MET A 1 8.90 11.06 28.29
C MET A 1 7.96 10.89 27.10
N GLY A 2 6.66 11.16 27.28
CA GLY A 2 5.63 10.88 26.27
C GLY A 2 5.61 11.91 25.13
N ALA A 3 5.20 11.48 23.94
CA ALA A 3 4.96 12.37 22.80
C ALA A 3 3.64 13.15 22.97
N PRO A 4 3.52 14.36 22.39
CA PRO A 4 2.28 15.13 22.45
C PRO A 4 1.15 14.45 21.67
N TYR A 5 -0.07 14.54 22.19
CA TYR A 5 -1.27 14.17 21.45
C TYR A 5 -1.70 15.35 20.58
N LEU A 6 -1.74 15.16 19.27
CA LEU A 6 -2.07 16.21 18.31
C LEU A 6 -3.30 15.80 17.49
N THR A 7 -4.19 16.76 17.27
CA THR A 7 -5.34 16.61 16.37
C THR A 7 -5.05 17.34 15.08
N VAL A 8 -5.18 16.66 13.94
CA VAL A 8 -4.94 17.21 12.61
C VAL A 8 -6.00 16.69 11.63
N HIS A 9 -6.29 17.45 10.58
CA HIS A 9 -7.09 16.94 9.47
C HIS A 9 -6.29 15.89 8.69
N ARG A 10 -6.94 14.75 8.39
CA ARG A 10 -6.31 13.66 7.63
C ARG A 10 -5.74 14.12 6.29
N ALA A 11 -6.47 14.99 5.58
CA ALA A 11 -6.04 15.50 4.29
C ALA A 11 -4.74 16.34 4.40
N ASP A 12 -4.62 17.17 5.44
CA ASP A 12 -3.44 17.99 5.66
C ASP A 12 -2.21 17.16 6.04
N LEU A 13 -2.40 16.17 6.92
CA LEU A 13 -1.31 15.25 7.26
C LEU A 13 -0.83 14.46 6.04
N GLN A 14 -1.77 13.93 5.25
CA GLN A 14 -1.42 13.18 4.04
C GLN A 14 -0.71 14.07 3.02
N ARG A 15 -1.14 15.33 2.85
CA ARG A 15 -0.49 16.30 1.96
C ARG A 15 0.92 16.66 2.42
N ALA A 16 1.13 16.85 3.72
CA ALA A 16 2.45 17.13 4.28
C ALA A 16 3.42 15.95 4.06
N LEU A 17 2.96 14.72 4.27
CA LEU A 17 3.77 13.51 4.01
C LEU A 17 4.07 13.34 2.52
N ALA A 18 3.10 13.60 1.63
CA ALA A 18 3.33 13.54 0.19
C ALA A 18 4.39 14.56 -0.27
N GLY A 19 4.33 15.80 0.21
CA GLY A 19 5.34 16.81 -0.09
C GLY A 19 6.74 16.39 0.40
N ALA A 20 6.84 15.81 1.60
CA ALA A 20 8.12 15.30 2.10
C ALA A 20 8.69 14.15 1.26
N VAL A 21 7.83 13.35 0.62
CA VAL A 21 8.26 12.31 -0.32
C VAL A 21 8.75 12.93 -1.64
N GLU A 22 8.03 13.92 -2.19
CA GLU A 22 8.42 14.63 -3.41
C GLU A 22 9.78 15.34 -3.25
N ASP A 23 10.07 15.88 -2.07
CA ASP A 23 11.35 16.53 -1.74
C ASP A 23 12.50 15.52 -1.53
N SER A 24 12.21 14.22 -1.50
CA SER A 24 13.21 13.17 -1.26
C SER A 24 13.67 12.52 -2.57
N PRO A 25 14.91 12.80 -3.05
CA PRO A 25 15.37 12.29 -4.34
C PRO A 25 15.56 10.77 -4.39
N SER A 26 15.59 10.11 -3.23
CA SER A 26 15.69 8.64 -3.12
C SER A 26 14.35 7.93 -3.23
N ILE A 27 13.21 8.67 -3.27
CA ILE A 27 11.87 8.07 -3.29
C ILE A 27 11.20 8.36 -4.63
N GLY A 28 10.83 7.31 -5.35
CA GLY A 28 9.93 7.42 -6.50
C GLY A 28 8.47 7.25 -6.04
N MET A 29 7.59 8.16 -6.46
CA MET A 29 6.15 8.02 -6.25
C MET A 29 5.46 7.81 -7.60
N LEU A 30 4.74 6.70 -7.73
CA LEU A 30 3.93 6.39 -8.90
C LEU A 30 2.45 6.30 -8.49
N LEU A 31 1.66 7.27 -8.95
CA LEU A 31 0.20 7.26 -8.75
C LEU A 31 -0.47 6.52 -9.90
N GLY A 32 -1.71 6.05 -9.68
CA GLY A 32 -2.45 5.28 -10.68
C GLY A 32 -1.95 3.83 -10.88
N ALA A 33 -0.85 3.43 -10.24
CA ALA A 33 -0.28 2.10 -10.32
C ALA A 33 -0.81 1.17 -9.21
N ALA A 34 -2.05 0.70 -9.37
CA ALA A 34 -2.58 -0.35 -8.50
C ALA A 34 -1.81 -1.66 -8.70
N VAL A 35 -1.42 -2.31 -7.60
CA VAL A 35 -0.79 -3.64 -7.65
C VAL A 35 -1.87 -4.70 -7.83
N GLU A 36 -1.89 -5.31 -9.00
CA GLU A 36 -2.87 -6.36 -9.36
C GLU A 36 -2.41 -7.73 -8.91
N LYS A 37 -1.09 -7.95 -8.90
CA LYS A 37 -0.47 -9.20 -8.51
C LYS A 37 0.88 -8.95 -7.87
N ALA A 38 1.20 -9.76 -6.88
CA ALA A 38 2.51 -9.82 -6.28
C ALA A 38 2.90 -11.29 -6.06
N THR A 39 4.19 -11.59 -6.18
CA THR A 39 4.74 -12.91 -5.89
C THR A 39 6.06 -12.75 -5.14
N THR A 40 6.26 -13.55 -4.10
CA THR A 40 7.48 -13.57 -3.30
C THR A 40 8.27 -14.85 -3.60
N GLY A 41 9.58 -14.74 -3.75
CA GLY A 41 10.49 -15.87 -3.95
C GLY A 41 11.83 -15.65 -3.25
N SER A 42 12.80 -16.54 -3.51
CA SER A 42 14.16 -16.44 -2.96
C SER A 42 14.87 -15.13 -3.32
N ASP A 43 14.54 -14.58 -4.49
CA ASP A 43 15.23 -13.42 -5.07
C ASP A 43 14.51 -12.08 -4.79
N GLY A 44 13.51 -12.09 -3.90
CA GLY A 44 12.70 -10.93 -3.54
C GLY A 44 11.25 -11.01 -4.03
N VAL A 45 10.69 -9.87 -4.42
CA VAL A 45 9.29 -9.69 -4.79
C VAL A 45 9.17 -9.22 -6.22
N ARG A 46 8.23 -9.80 -6.97
CA ARG A 46 7.78 -9.31 -8.27
C ARG A 46 6.34 -8.80 -8.18
N LEU A 47 6.09 -7.62 -8.72
CA LEU A 47 4.82 -6.91 -8.73
C LEU A 47 4.36 -6.70 -10.16
N THR A 48 3.05 -6.80 -10.39
CA THR A 48 2.41 -6.44 -11.66
C THR A 48 1.40 -5.34 -11.40
N THR A 49 1.45 -4.31 -12.24
CA THR A 49 0.51 -3.19 -12.29
C THR A 49 0.10 -2.96 -13.75
N ALA A 50 -0.91 -2.12 -13.98
CA ALA A 50 -1.26 -1.68 -15.33
C ALA A 50 -0.11 -0.96 -16.07
N GLU A 51 0.83 -0.36 -15.34
CA GLU A 51 2.00 0.34 -15.87
C GLU A 51 3.17 -0.62 -16.21
N GLY A 52 3.08 -1.89 -15.78
CA GLY A 52 4.10 -2.91 -16.04
C GLY A 52 4.53 -3.70 -14.81
N GLU A 53 5.65 -4.42 -14.96
CA GLU A 53 6.24 -5.27 -13.92
C GLU A 53 7.37 -4.57 -13.17
N PHE A 54 7.42 -4.80 -11.85
CA PHE A 54 8.45 -4.26 -10.96
C PHE A 54 9.09 -5.38 -10.13
N ALA A 55 10.38 -5.24 -9.83
CA ALA A 55 11.11 -6.13 -8.94
C ALA A 55 11.69 -5.35 -7.76
N ALA A 56 11.59 -5.90 -6.55
CA ALA A 56 12.08 -5.29 -5.33
C ALA A 56 12.58 -6.34 -4.33
N GLY A 57 13.48 -5.95 -3.42
CA GLY A 57 13.93 -6.83 -2.34
C GLY A 57 12.91 -7.01 -1.21
N LEU A 58 12.00 -6.04 -1.04
CA LEU A 58 10.98 -6.05 0.00
C LEU A 58 9.71 -5.36 -0.50
N LEU A 59 8.55 -5.86 -0.07
CA LEU A 59 7.24 -5.25 -0.27
C LEU A 59 6.64 -4.84 1.09
N ILE A 60 6.25 -3.58 1.21
CA ILE A 60 5.44 -3.09 2.34
C ILE A 60 4.04 -2.80 1.80
N ALA A 61 3.08 -3.68 2.13
CA ALA A 61 1.68 -3.49 1.75
C ALA A 61 1.01 -2.48 2.70
N ALA A 62 0.77 -1.27 2.20
CA ALA A 62 0.08 -0.18 2.90
C ALA A 62 -1.27 0.18 2.24
N ASP A 63 -1.94 -0.81 1.66
CA ASP A 63 -3.20 -0.72 0.91
C ASP A 63 -4.47 -0.75 1.80
N GLY A 64 -4.28 -0.71 3.12
CA GLY A 64 -5.34 -0.46 4.10
C GLY A 64 -6.09 -1.70 4.58
N VAL A 65 -7.27 -1.49 5.15
CA VAL A 65 -8.03 -2.54 5.86
C VAL A 65 -8.59 -3.62 4.94
N ARG A 66 -8.84 -3.28 3.66
CA ARG A 66 -9.33 -4.20 2.61
C ARG A 66 -8.20 -4.67 1.69
N SER A 67 -7.03 -4.93 2.26
CA SER A 67 -5.83 -5.32 1.51
C SER A 67 -6.02 -6.64 0.76
N ASP A 68 -5.90 -6.60 -0.56
CA ASP A 68 -5.86 -7.81 -1.38
C ASP A 68 -4.48 -8.49 -1.29
N LEU A 69 -3.42 -7.70 -1.07
CA LEU A 69 -2.05 -8.19 -0.92
C LEU A 69 -1.84 -8.99 0.37
N ARG A 70 -2.73 -8.84 1.37
CA ARG A 70 -2.71 -9.66 2.57
C ARG A 70 -2.81 -11.16 2.25
N ALA A 71 -3.55 -11.52 1.19
CA ALA A 71 -3.72 -12.91 0.74
C ALA A 71 -2.40 -13.62 0.38
N LEU A 72 -1.31 -12.88 0.16
CA LEU A 72 0.03 -13.44 -0.05
C LEU A 72 0.58 -14.16 1.18
N LEU A 73 0.14 -13.77 2.38
CA LEU A 73 0.58 -14.39 3.64
C LEU A 73 -0.21 -15.67 3.93
N SER A 74 -1.51 -15.67 3.64
CA SER A 74 -2.34 -16.88 3.58
C SER A 74 -3.58 -16.65 2.72
N PRO A 75 -4.03 -17.62 1.90
CA PRO A 75 -5.25 -17.49 1.11
C PRO A 75 -6.49 -17.11 1.91
N GLU A 76 -6.59 -17.55 3.17
CA GLU A 76 -7.72 -17.29 4.08
C GLU A 76 -7.74 -15.86 4.65
N SER A 77 -6.66 -15.11 4.45
CA SER A 77 -6.56 -13.71 4.89
C SER A 77 -7.10 -12.69 3.89
N ARG A 78 -7.56 -13.17 2.71
CA ARG A 78 -8.27 -12.34 1.74
C ARG A 78 -9.62 -11.93 2.33
N GLN A 79 -9.89 -10.63 2.40
CA GLN A 79 -11.22 -10.16 2.78
C GLN A 79 -12.19 -10.45 1.62
N THR A 80 -13.03 -11.47 1.75
CA THR A 80 -14.13 -11.70 0.82
C THR A 80 -15.19 -10.63 1.02
N ASP A 81 -15.52 -9.89 -0.03
CA ASP A 81 -16.57 -8.88 -0.04
C ASP A 81 -17.89 -9.52 0.41
N ARG A 82 -18.53 -8.98 1.47
CA ARG A 82 -19.93 -9.34 1.75
C ARG A 82 -20.79 -8.41 0.90
N PRO A 83 -21.63 -8.93 -0.01
CA PRO A 83 -22.50 -8.08 -0.79
C PRO A 83 -23.38 -7.27 0.18
N HIS A 84 -23.43 -5.96 -0.05
CA HIS A 84 -24.34 -5.07 0.65
C HIS A 84 -25.74 -5.53 0.24
N LEU A 85 -26.45 -6.21 1.14
CA LEU A 85 -27.86 -6.51 0.94
C LEU A 85 -28.57 -5.16 0.89
N GLY A 86 -28.93 -4.74 -0.32
CA GLY A 86 -29.68 -3.52 -0.55
C GLY A 86 -30.96 -3.55 0.29
N VAL A 87 -31.10 -2.55 1.15
CA VAL A 87 -32.37 -2.13 1.74
C VAL A 87 -32.92 -1.00 0.91
#